data_AF-A0A438F0I3-F1
#
_entry.id   AF-A0A438F0I3-F1
#
_cell.length_a   1.000
_cell.length_b   1.000
_cell.length_c   1.000
_cell.angle_alpha   90.00
_cell.angle_beta   90.00
_cell.angle_gamma   90.00
#
_symmetry.space_group_name_H-M   'P 1'
#
loop_
_entity.id
_entity.type
_entity.pdbx_description
1 polymer ?
#
loop_
_entity_poly.entity_id
_entity_poly.type
_entity_poly.pdbx_seq_one_letter_code
_entity_poly.pdbx_strand_id
1 'polypeptide(L)'
;MEFPAHGVADMTKLSYLHEPGVLQNLAIRYELSQIYTYTGNILIAINPFQGLPHLYDTHAMEKYKGAPLGELSPHVFAVADVAYRDMANEGKGNSILVSGESGAGKTETTKMLMRYLAYLGGNTVTEGRSVEQKVLELKCPKTCGAVYPILRSCDTWIL
;
A
#
# COMPACT_ATOMS: atom_id res chain seq x y z
N MET A 1 -21.47 22.92 6.73
CA MET A 1 -21.12 21.82 5.82
C MET A 1 -20.74 20.65 6.70
N GLU A 2 -21.63 19.67 6.84
CA GLU A 2 -21.38 18.55 7.77
C GLU A 2 -20.41 17.58 7.11
N PHE A 3 -19.18 17.53 7.62
CA PHE A 3 -18.30 16.41 7.32
C PHE A 3 -18.88 15.16 8.01
N PRO A 4 -18.92 14.01 7.33
CA PRO A 4 -19.38 12.79 7.95
C PRO A 4 -18.53 12.49 9.20
N ALA A 5 -19.18 12.08 10.29
CA ALA A 5 -18.56 11.91 11.61
C ALA A 5 -17.36 10.95 11.64
N HIS A 6 -17.23 10.08 10.63
CA HIS A 6 -16.16 9.10 10.51
C HIS A 6 -15.17 9.38 9.35
N GLY A 7 -15.29 10.55 8.72
CA GLY A 7 -14.59 10.86 7.48
C GLY A 7 -15.04 9.97 6.32
N VAL A 8 -14.38 10.13 5.18
CA VAL A 8 -14.65 9.44 3.93
C VAL A 8 -13.43 8.59 3.56
N ALA A 9 -13.68 7.31 3.28
CA ALA A 9 -12.66 6.36 2.86
C ALA A 9 -12.02 6.71 1.50
N ASP A 10 -12.79 7.32 0.60
CA ASP A 10 -12.35 7.77 -0.72
C ASP A 10 -12.72 9.24 -0.93
N MET A 11 -11.70 10.09 -1.01
CA MET A 11 -11.88 11.54 -1.13
C MET A 11 -12.44 11.97 -2.49
N THR A 12 -12.44 11.10 -3.51
CA THR A 12 -13.10 11.42 -4.79
C THR A 12 -14.63 11.51 -4.67
N LYS A 13 -15.19 10.95 -3.59
CA LYS A 13 -16.62 11.06 -3.26
C LYS A 13 -16.99 12.39 -2.60
N LEU A 14 -16.00 13.22 -2.24
CA LEU A 14 -16.25 14.56 -1.71
C LEU A 14 -16.68 15.48 -2.85
N SER A 15 -17.77 16.23 -2.64
CA SER A 15 -18.29 17.17 -3.64
C SER A 15 -17.31 18.31 -3.95
N TYR A 16 -16.44 18.64 -3.00
CA TYR A 16 -15.43 19.69 -3.13
C TYR A 16 -14.09 19.21 -2.55
N LEU A 17 -13.13 18.95 -3.44
CA LEU A 17 -11.78 18.57 -3.05
C LEU A 17 -10.92 19.83 -2.87
N HIS A 18 -11.13 20.53 -1.76
CA HIS A 18 -10.29 21.66 -1.35
C HIS A 18 -9.27 21.21 -0.30
N GLU A 19 -8.09 21.86 -0.27
CA GLU A 19 -7.03 21.62 0.73
C GLU A 19 -7.54 21.53 2.18
N PRO A 20 -8.36 22.46 2.70
CA PRO A 20 -8.89 22.36 4.06
C PRO A 20 -9.81 21.15 4.28
N GLY A 21 -10.58 20.75 3.25
CA GLY A 21 -11.48 19.61 3.35
C GLY A 21 -10.75 18.27 3.37
N VAL A 22 -9.67 18.16 2.58
CA VAL A 22 -8.76 17.02 2.60
C VAL A 22 -8.10 16.90 3.97
N LEU A 23 -7.56 17.99 4.49
CA LEU A 23 -6.91 18.00 5.81
C LEU A 23 -7.88 17.61 6.92
N GLN A 24 -9.10 18.14 6.91
CA GLN A 24 -10.13 17.80 7.89
C GLN A 24 -10.51 16.32 7.83
N ASN A 25 -10.68 15.76 6.62
CA ASN A 25 -10.97 14.34 6.45
C ASN A 25 -9.85 13.45 7.01
N LEU A 26 -8.60 13.79 6.70
CA LEU A 26 -7.44 13.07 7.18
C LEU A 26 -7.30 13.16 8.71
N ALA A 27 -7.57 14.33 9.30
CA ALA A 27 -7.55 14.52 10.75
C ALA A 27 -8.59 13.63 11.47
N ILE A 28 -9.85 13.65 11.00
CA ILE A 28 -10.92 12.81 11.57
C ILE A 28 -10.56 11.32 11.47
N ARG A 29 -10.07 10.88 10.32
CA ARG A 29 -9.67 9.48 10.11
C ARG A 29 -8.48 9.08 10.98
N TYR A 30 -7.52 9.99 11.16
CA TYR A 30 -6.37 9.77 12.02
C TYR A 30 -6.78 9.59 13.49
N GLU A 31 -7.70 10.40 14.00
CA GLU A 31 -8.27 10.25 15.35
C GLU A 31 -8.94 8.89 15.56
N LEU A 32 -9.51 8.31 14.50
CA LEU A 32 -10.10 6.97 14.49
C LEU A 32 -9.09 5.84 14.23
N SER A 33 -7.78 6.13 14.26
CA SER A 33 -6.70 5.18 13.90
C SER A 33 -6.80 4.61 12.48
N GLN A 34 -7.47 5.33 11.56
CA GLN A 34 -7.59 4.96 10.16
C GLN A 34 -6.51 5.69 9.35
N ILE A 35 -5.34 5.05 9.27
CA ILE A 35 -4.14 5.64 8.64
C ILE A 35 -4.16 5.69 7.12
N TYR A 36 -5.06 4.93 6.50
CA TYR A 36 -5.16 4.78 5.05
C TYR A 36 -6.43 5.44 4.52
N THR A 37 -6.28 6.19 3.43
CA THR A 37 -7.38 6.89 2.75
C THR A 37 -7.16 6.85 1.24
N TYR A 38 -8.20 6.52 0.46
CA TYR A 38 -8.15 6.57 -0.99
C TYR A 38 -8.37 7.99 -1.51
N THR A 39 -7.71 8.26 -2.63
CA THR A 39 -8.02 9.38 -3.52
C THR A 39 -8.03 8.85 -4.95
N GLY A 40 -9.11 8.15 -5.30
CA GLY A 40 -9.22 7.40 -6.55
C GLY A 40 -8.23 6.24 -6.56
N ASN A 41 -7.32 6.21 -7.53
CA ASN A 41 -6.33 5.13 -7.66
C ASN A 41 -5.09 5.33 -6.78
N ILE A 42 -5.00 6.44 -6.06
CA ILE A 42 -3.88 6.75 -5.17
C ILE A 42 -4.29 6.43 -3.73
N LEU A 43 -3.35 5.87 -2.96
CA LEU A 43 -3.51 5.60 -1.54
C LEU A 43 -2.67 6.58 -0.73
N ILE A 44 -3.33 7.33 0.15
CA ILE A 44 -2.67 8.18 1.14
C ILE A 44 -2.50 7.38 2.43
N ALA A 45 -1.27 7.33 2.94
CA ALA A 45 -0.92 6.72 4.21
C ALA A 45 -0.34 7.77 5.15
N ILE A 46 -0.92 7.88 6.35
CA ILE A 46 -0.43 8.77 7.41
C ILE A 46 0.30 7.93 8.44
N ASN A 47 1.52 8.32 8.80
CA ASN A 47 2.30 7.60 9.81
C ASN A 47 1.64 7.78 11.21
N PRO A 48 1.17 6.71 11.87
CA PRO A 48 0.62 6.80 13.22
C PRO A 48 1.70 6.97 14.31
N PHE A 49 3.00 6.91 13.96
CA PHE A 49 4.14 6.89 14.90
C PHE A 49 4.09 5.78 15.96
N GLN A 50 3.18 4.83 15.81
CA GLN A 50 2.99 3.67 16.67
C GLN A 50 2.76 2.41 15.83
N GLY A 51 3.11 1.25 16.36
CA GLY A 51 2.82 -0.02 15.70
C GLY A 51 1.33 -0.34 15.75
N LEU A 52 0.71 -0.58 14.59
CA LEU A 52 -0.67 -1.06 14.47
C LEU A 52 -0.65 -2.52 13.94
N PRO A 53 -0.34 -3.52 14.78
CA PRO A 53 -0.15 -4.90 14.32
C PRO A 53 -1.41 -5.50 13.68
N HIS A 54 -2.60 -5.15 14.19
CA HIS A 54 -3.89 -5.64 13.70
C HIS A 54 -4.21 -5.28 12.24
N LEU A 55 -3.52 -4.30 11.65
CA LEU A 55 -3.69 -3.94 10.23
C LEU A 55 -2.93 -4.87 9.30
N TYR A 56 -1.87 -5.52 9.78
CA TYR A 56 -0.94 -6.29 8.95
C TYR A 56 -0.99 -7.79 9.22
N ASP A 57 -2.04 -8.26 9.89
CA ASP A 57 -2.25 -9.67 10.17
C ASP A 57 -2.49 -10.48 8.88
N THR A 58 -2.17 -11.77 8.93
CA THR A 58 -2.42 -12.71 7.82
C THR A 58 -3.89 -12.76 7.44
N HIS A 59 -4.80 -12.64 8.41
CA HIS A 59 -6.24 -12.56 8.15
C HIS A 59 -6.63 -11.33 7.33
N ALA A 60 -5.94 -10.19 7.53
CA ALA A 60 -6.14 -9.02 6.70
C ALA A 60 -5.65 -9.29 5.27
N MET A 61 -4.49 -9.93 5.09
CA MET A 61 -3.99 -10.30 3.76
C MET A 61 -4.97 -11.19 2.99
N GLU A 62 -5.55 -12.20 3.65
CA GLU A 62 -6.58 -13.07 3.07
C GLU A 62 -7.83 -12.29 2.67
N LYS A 63 -8.28 -11.37 3.52
CA LYS A 63 -9.47 -10.55 3.26
C LYS A 63 -9.32 -9.68 2.01
N TYR A 64 -8.14 -9.13 1.77
CA TYR A 64 -7.88 -8.26 0.61
C TYR A 64 -7.57 -9.04 -0.68
N LYS A 65 -7.29 -10.33 -0.60
CA LYS A 65 -6.95 -11.16 -1.77
C LYS A 65 -8.13 -11.27 -2.72
N GLY A 66 -7.98 -10.75 -3.94
CA GLY A 66 -9.01 -10.79 -4.98
C GLY A 66 -10.16 -9.80 -4.79
N ALA A 67 -10.13 -8.95 -3.76
CA ALA A 67 -11.17 -7.95 -3.52
C ALA A 67 -11.04 -6.76 -4.49
N PRO A 68 -12.12 -6.29 -5.13
CA PRO A 68 -12.09 -5.09 -5.95
C PRO A 68 -11.66 -3.83 -5.16
N LEU A 69 -10.97 -2.91 -5.83
CA LEU A 69 -10.56 -1.64 -5.21
C LEU A 69 -11.80 -0.83 -4.82
N GLY A 70 -11.87 -0.39 -3.57
CA GLY A 70 -12.96 0.45 -3.06
C GLY A 70 -14.16 -0.30 -2.48
N GLU A 71 -14.23 -1.64 -2.59
CA GLU A 71 -15.21 -2.44 -1.84
C GLU A 71 -14.83 -2.56 -0.36
N LEU A 72 -13.53 -2.72 -0.09
CA LEU A 72 -12.99 -2.80 1.25
C LEU A 72 -12.43 -1.45 1.72
N SER A 73 -12.21 -1.35 3.03
CA SER A 73 -11.55 -0.19 3.64
C SER A 73 -10.19 0.08 2.98
N PRO A 74 -9.73 1.34 2.93
CA PRO A 74 -8.47 1.67 2.29
C PRO A 74 -7.31 0.94 2.95
N HIS A 75 -6.49 0.27 2.14
CA HIS A 75 -5.37 -0.50 2.63
C HIS A 75 -4.26 -0.66 1.59
N VAL A 76 -3.03 -0.80 2.06
CA VAL A 76 -1.84 -1.05 1.23
C VAL A 76 -1.94 -2.38 0.46
N PHE A 77 -2.57 -3.39 1.06
CA PHE A 77 -2.78 -4.70 0.44
C PHE A 77 -3.75 -4.66 -0.75
N ALA A 78 -4.78 -3.80 -0.69
CA ALA A 78 -5.69 -3.63 -1.82
C ALA A 78 -4.97 -3.10 -3.07
N VAL A 79 -4.05 -2.13 -2.89
CA VAL A 79 -3.25 -1.58 -4.00
C VAL A 79 -2.30 -2.64 -4.57
N ALA A 80 -1.66 -3.42 -3.70
CA ALA A 80 -0.79 -4.51 -4.13
C ALA A 80 -1.53 -5.62 -4.88
N ASP A 81 -2.73 -5.98 -4.42
CA ASP A 81 -3.57 -7.02 -5.04
C ASP A 81 -4.04 -6.59 -6.44
N VAL A 82 -4.47 -5.34 -6.60
CA VAL A 82 -4.82 -4.78 -7.92
C VAL A 82 -3.61 -4.79 -8.84
N ALA A 83 -2.47 -4.27 -8.40
CA ALA A 83 -1.25 -4.25 -9.21
C ALA A 83 -0.78 -5.66 -9.61
N TYR A 84 -0.93 -6.64 -8.72
CA TYR A 84 -0.61 -8.04 -9.00
C TYR A 84 -1.58 -8.66 -10.01
N ARG A 85 -2.89 -8.48 -9.82
CA ARG A 85 -3.93 -8.98 -10.74
C ARG A 85 -3.80 -8.36 -12.12
N ASP A 86 -3.59 -7.05 -12.21
CA ASP A 86 -3.41 -6.34 -13.48
C ASP A 86 -2.17 -6.88 -14.21
N MET A 87 -1.08 -7.15 -13.48
CA MET A 87 0.13 -7.76 -14.06
C MET A 87 -0.15 -9.19 -14.57
N ALA A 88 -0.92 -9.98 -13.81
CA ALA A 88 -1.29 -11.35 -14.18
C ALA A 88 -2.28 -11.42 -15.36
N ASN A 89 -3.23 -10.49 -15.43
CA ASN A 89 -4.28 -10.44 -16.44
C ASN A 89 -3.80 -9.81 -17.76
N GLU A 90 -3.07 -8.68 -17.68
CA GLU A 90 -2.64 -7.93 -18.87
C GLU A 90 -1.27 -8.37 -19.39
N GLY A 91 -0.50 -9.12 -18.61
CA GLY A 91 0.87 -9.53 -18.94
C GLY A 91 1.85 -8.36 -19.06
N LYS A 92 1.50 -7.18 -18.54
CA LYS A 92 2.33 -5.97 -18.53
C LYS A 92 2.88 -5.71 -17.14
N GLY A 93 4.10 -5.17 -17.08
CA GLY A 93 4.73 -4.82 -15.82
C GLY A 93 4.04 -3.61 -15.18
N ASN A 94 3.55 -3.79 -13.96
CA ASN A 94 3.04 -2.69 -13.13
C ASN A 94 4.11 -2.16 -12.20
N SER A 95 3.98 -0.89 -11.80
CA SER A 95 4.87 -0.25 -10.83
C SER A 95 4.06 0.49 -9.77
N ILE A 96 4.42 0.29 -8.52
CA ILE A 96 3.90 1.03 -7.37
C ILE A 96 4.98 2.04 -6.95
N LEU A 97 4.63 3.32 -6.95
CA LEU A 97 5.48 4.40 -6.48
C LEU A 97 5.09 4.77 -5.06
N VAL A 98 6.04 4.70 -4.12
CA VAL A 98 5.84 5.14 -2.74
C VAL A 98 6.61 6.44 -2.54
N SER A 99 5.89 7.55 -2.42
CA SER A 99 6.43 8.89 -2.20
C SER A 99 6.06 9.44 -0.82
N GLY A 100 6.90 10.32 -0.29
CA GLY A 100 6.67 10.98 1.00
C GLY A 100 7.95 11.60 1.55
N GLU A 101 7.80 12.47 2.54
CA GLU A 101 8.93 13.12 3.20
C GLU A 101 9.79 12.12 4.00
N SER A 102 10.95 12.56 4.47
CA SER A 102 11.79 11.76 5.36
C SER A 102 11.00 11.43 6.64
N GLY A 103 10.94 10.16 7.02
CA GLY A 103 10.16 9.72 8.19
C GLY A 103 8.65 9.50 7.96
N ALA A 104 8.14 9.69 6.74
CA ALA A 104 6.72 9.46 6.42
C ALA A 104 6.29 7.98 6.47
N GLY A 105 7.22 7.03 6.61
CA GLY A 105 6.92 5.59 6.65
C GLY A 105 7.00 4.88 5.29
N LYS A 106 7.71 5.46 4.31
CA LYS A 106 7.94 4.83 2.99
C LYS A 106 8.54 3.42 3.10
N THR A 107 9.57 3.27 3.92
CA THR A 107 10.28 1.99 4.13
C THR A 107 9.36 0.93 4.73
N GLU A 108 8.54 1.30 5.72
CA GLU A 108 7.61 0.36 6.36
C GLU A 108 6.47 -0.02 5.40
N THR A 109 5.91 0.95 4.67
CA THR A 109 4.89 0.70 3.64
C THR A 109 5.42 -0.24 2.56
N THR A 110 6.65 -0.02 2.12
CA THR A 110 7.37 -0.88 1.16
C THR A 110 7.52 -2.30 1.68
N LYS A 111 7.92 -2.50 2.94
CA LYS A 111 8.02 -3.84 3.54
C LYS A 111 6.67 -4.55 3.54
N MET A 112 5.58 -3.84 3.86
CA MET A 112 4.22 -4.42 3.86
C MET A 112 3.75 -4.81 2.46
N LEU A 113 4.00 -3.97 1.46
CA LEU A 113 3.76 -4.29 0.04
C LEU A 113 4.48 -5.57 -0.35
N MET A 114 5.77 -5.69 -0.04
CA MET A 114 6.54 -6.86 -0.42
C MET A 114 6.10 -8.12 0.32
N ARG A 115 5.76 -8.04 1.61
CA ARG A 115 5.18 -9.16 2.36
C ARG A 115 3.91 -9.68 1.69
N TYR A 116 3.05 -8.77 1.26
CA TYR A 116 1.80 -9.14 0.59
C TYR A 116 2.04 -9.77 -0.79
N LEU A 117 2.96 -9.20 -1.59
CA LEU A 117 3.34 -9.78 -2.88
C LEU A 117 3.99 -11.17 -2.71
N ALA A 118 4.82 -11.36 -1.68
CA ALA A 118 5.37 -12.67 -1.35
C ALA A 118 4.27 -13.67 -0.93
N TYR A 119 3.25 -13.22 -0.20
CA TYR A 119 2.09 -14.04 0.14
C TYR A 119 1.28 -14.45 -1.10
N LEU A 120 1.09 -13.55 -2.07
CA LEU A 120 0.41 -13.88 -3.33
C LEU A 120 1.24 -14.80 -4.24
N GLY A 121 2.54 -14.50 -4.40
CA GLY A 121 3.47 -15.26 -5.24
C GLY A 121 3.94 -16.58 -4.63
N GLY A 122 3.90 -16.73 -3.30
CA GLY A 122 4.30 -17.95 -2.59
C GLY A 122 3.37 -19.15 -2.81
N ASN A 123 2.19 -18.92 -3.40
CA ASN A 123 1.23 -19.98 -3.73
C ASN A 123 1.41 -20.56 -5.14
N THR A 124 2.31 -20.03 -5.99
CA THR A 124 2.63 -20.65 -7.28
C THR A 124 3.74 -21.69 -7.09
N VAL A 125 3.28 -22.94 -6.96
CA VAL A 125 4.00 -24.22 -6.84
C VAL A 125 5.23 -24.34 -7.75
N THR A 126 6.42 -24.57 -7.19
CA THR A 126 7.55 -25.44 -7.62
C THR A 126 8.89 -24.92 -7.07
N GLU A 127 9.67 -25.80 -6.44
CA GLU A 127 11.10 -25.63 -6.08
C GLU A 127 11.50 -24.64 -4.95
N GLY A 128 11.26 -25.06 -3.70
CA GLY A 128 12.38 -25.32 -2.79
C GLY A 128 13.27 -24.17 -2.28
N ARG A 129 12.93 -22.88 -2.44
CA ARG A 129 13.62 -21.77 -1.74
C ARG A 129 12.62 -20.71 -1.31
N SER A 130 12.36 -20.60 0.00
CA SER A 130 11.43 -19.61 0.56
C SER A 130 11.78 -18.19 0.12
N VAL A 131 10.86 -17.56 -0.60
CA VAL A 131 10.93 -16.19 -1.11
C VAL A 131 10.92 -15.16 0.03
N GLU A 132 10.51 -15.58 1.23
CA GLU A 132 10.40 -14.76 2.45
C GLU A 132 11.78 -14.26 2.92
N GLN A 133 12.84 -15.05 2.75
CA GLN A 133 14.20 -14.63 3.11
C GLN A 133 14.81 -13.62 2.13
N LYS A 134 14.42 -13.64 0.84
CA LYS A 134 15.00 -12.77 -0.19
C LYS A 134 14.45 -11.34 -0.15
N VAL A 135 13.25 -11.16 0.40
CA VAL A 135 12.58 -9.86 0.55
C VAL A 135 13.12 -9.07 1.75
N LEU A 136 13.67 -9.72 2.77
CA LEU A 136 14.32 -9.05 3.90
C LEU A 136 15.72 -8.51 3.58
N GLU A 137 16.33 -8.93 2.47
CA GLU A 137 17.64 -8.46 1.99
C GLU A 137 17.55 -7.37 0.91
N LEU A 138 16.70 -6.35 1.11
CA LEU A 138 16.74 -5.13 0.28
C LEU A 138 17.93 -4.23 0.66
N LYS A 139 19.14 -4.80 0.66
CA LYS A 139 20.34 -4.03 0.33
C LYS A 139 20.59 -4.27 -1.15
N CYS A 140 20.23 -3.28 -1.95
CA CYS A 140 20.42 -3.19 -3.41
C CYS A 140 21.57 -4.09 -3.92
N PRO A 141 21.28 -5.30 -4.43
CA PRO A 141 22.27 -6.08 -5.15
C PRO A 141 22.21 -5.62 -6.59
N LYS A 142 23.25 -4.89 -7.02
CA LYS A 142 23.54 -4.76 -8.45
C LYS A 142 23.76 -6.18 -8.97
N THR A 143 23.10 -6.54 -10.06
CA THR A 143 23.13 -7.85 -10.75
C THR A 143 22.08 -8.87 -10.27
N CYS A 144 20.94 -8.90 -10.96
CA CYS A 144 20.33 -10.11 -11.53
C CYS A 144 19.00 -9.74 -12.20
N GLY A 145 18.87 -10.11 -13.47
CA GLY A 145 17.66 -9.91 -14.27
C GLY A 145 16.50 -10.72 -13.72
N ALA A 146 15.31 -10.11 -13.79
CA ALA A 146 14.00 -10.70 -13.57
C ALA A 146 13.74 -11.31 -12.19
N VAL A 147 13.34 -10.50 -11.20
CA VAL A 147 12.45 -11.04 -10.13
C VAL A 147 11.28 -10.12 -9.74
N TYR A 148 11.39 -8.78 -9.58
CA TYR A 148 10.17 -7.93 -9.44
C TYR A 148 10.41 -6.48 -9.90
N PRO A 149 9.90 -6.05 -11.07
CA PRO A 149 10.00 -4.65 -11.52
C PRO A 149 9.04 -3.67 -10.79
N ILE A 150 8.35 -4.13 -9.75
CA ILE A 150 7.11 -3.49 -9.26
C ILE A 150 7.37 -2.34 -8.27
N LEU A 151 8.56 -2.22 -7.67
CA LEU A 151 8.78 -1.23 -6.62
C LEU A 151 10.02 -0.37 -6.87
N ARG A 152 9.81 0.92 -7.12
CA ARG A 152 10.85 1.94 -7.06
C ARG A 152 10.54 2.87 -5.88
N SER A 153 11.32 2.74 -4.81
CA SER A 153 11.41 3.78 -3.77
C SER A 153 12.40 4.82 -4.26
N CYS A 154 11.93 6.05 -4.54
CA CYS A 154 12.82 7.18 -4.80
C CYS A 154 13.27 7.77 -3.46
N ASP A 155 14.32 7.20 -2.87
CA ASP A 155 15.06 7.83 -1.76
C ASP A 155 16.10 8.81 -2.33
N THR A 156 15.65 9.77 -3.15
CA THR A 156 16.53 10.82 -3.68
C THR A 156 16.29 12.12 -2.91
N TRP A 157 17.36 12.53 -2.23
CA TRP A 157 17.50 13.74 -1.44
C TRP A 157 17.05 15.01 -2.19
N ILE A 158 16.13 15.75 -1.57
CA ILE A 158 15.92 17.20 -1.70
C ILE A 158 15.71 17.63 -0.24
N LEU A 159 16.59 18.29 0.50
CA LEU A 159 17.84 19.01 0.27
C LEU A 159 18.94 18.48 1.21
#